data_AF-A0A800LS35-F1
#
_entry.id   AF-A0A800LS35-F1
#
_cell.length_a   1.000
_cell.length_b   1.000
_cell.length_c   1.000
_cell.angle_alpha   90.00
_cell.angle_beta   90.00
_cell.angle_gamma   90.00
#
_symmetry.space_group_name_H-M   'P 1'
#
loop_
_entity.id
_entity.type
_entity.pdbx_description
1 polymer ?
#
loop_
_entity_poly.entity_id
_entity_poly.type
_entity_poly.pdbx_seq_one_letter_code
_entity_poly.pdbx_strand_id
1 'polypeptide(L)' 'MPSKIGLFCCRYECTGQALVDDAHARGLKVRVYTVKEAQDLERLKRLGVDAVFVNDVAWARSVLSSQA' A
#
# COMPACT_ATOMS: atom_id res chain seq x y z
N MET A 1 -10.89 -22.19 -10.89
CA MET A 1 -9.42 -22.11 -10.75
C MET A 1 -9.16 -21.19 -9.58
N PRO A 2 -8.58 -21.64 -8.45
CA PRO A 2 -8.44 -20.76 -7.30
C PRO A 2 -7.37 -19.73 -7.63
N SER A 3 -7.79 -18.49 -7.86
CA SER A 3 -6.92 -17.32 -7.94
C SER A 3 -6.07 -17.30 -6.67
N LYS A 4 -4.81 -17.76 -6.77
CA LYS A 4 -3.85 -17.69 -5.67
C LYS A 4 -3.75 -16.23 -5.25
N ILE A 5 -4.40 -15.86 -4.15
CA ILE A 5 -4.14 -14.60 -3.47
C ILE A 5 -2.76 -14.74 -2.85
N GLY A 6 -1.72 -14.47 -3.63
CA GLY A 6 -0.40 -14.23 -3.07
C GLY A 6 -0.44 -12.84 -2.43
N LEU A 7 -0.34 -12.83 -1.11
CA LEU A 7 -0.23 -11.60 -0.34
C LEU A 7 1.26 -11.23 -0.31
N PHE A 8 1.63 -10.15 -0.98
CA PHE A 8 2.98 -9.62 -0.87
C PHE A 8 3.02 -8.56 0.22
N CYS A 9 3.59 -8.93 1.36
CA CYS A 9 3.74 -8.08 2.53
C CYS A 9 5.20 -7.65 2.63
N CYS A 10 5.53 -6.50 2.04
CA CYS A 10 6.81 -5.84 2.25
C CYS A 10 6.63 -4.72 3.28
N ARG A 11 7.65 -4.51 4.10
CA ARG A 11 7.72 -3.32 4.95
C ARG A 11 7.76 -2.07 4.05
N TYR A 12 7.11 -0.99 4.47
CA TYR A 12 6.98 0.25 3.68
C TYR A 12 8.34 0.79 3.17
N GLU A 13 9.42 0.54 3.91
CA GLU A 13 10.82 0.90 3.59
C GLU A 13 11.30 0.34 2.24
N CYS A 14 10.88 -0.89 1.87
CA CYS A 14 11.30 -1.56 0.64
C CYS A 14 10.24 -1.54 -0.46
N THR A 15 9.15 -0.77 -0.28
CA THR A 15 8.09 -0.69 -1.28
C THR A 15 8.48 0.32 -2.37
N GLY A 16 8.71 -0.17 -3.59
CA GLY A 16 9.04 0.63 -4.77
C GLY A 16 8.16 0.27 -5.97
N GLN A 17 8.13 1.14 -6.97
CA GLN A 17 7.21 1.02 -8.13
C GLN A 17 7.36 -0.31 -8.86
N ALA A 18 8.60 -0.73 -9.15
CA ALA A 18 8.87 -1.99 -9.85
C ALA A 18 8.33 -3.22 -9.11
N LEU A 19 8.26 -3.16 -7.77
CA LEU A 19 7.73 -4.25 -6.96
C LEU A 19 6.20 -4.27 -6.97
N VAL A 20 5.56 -3.10 -6.98
CA VAL A 20 4.11 -3.00 -7.13
C VAL A 20 3.69 -3.47 -8.53
N ASP A 21 4.41 -3.04 -9.56
CA ASP A 21 4.15 -3.43 -10.95
C ASP A 21 4.35 -4.94 -11.15
N ASP A 22 5.41 -5.54 -10.60
CA ASP A 22 5.64 -7.00 -10.68
C ASP A 22 4.58 -7.78 -9.91
N ALA A 23 4.17 -7.30 -8.73
CA ALA A 23 3.09 -7.91 -7.97
C ALA A 23 1.77 -7.87 -8.75
N HIS A 24 1.41 -6.72 -9.31
CA HIS A 24 0.21 -6.56 -10.13
C HIS A 24 0.26 -7.39 -11.41
N ALA A 25 1.42 -7.46 -12.07
CA ALA A 25 1.63 -8.31 -13.25
C ALA A 25 1.42 -9.79 -12.95
N ARG A 26 1.70 -10.22 -11.71
CA ARG A 26 1.48 -11.59 -11.24
C ARG A 26 0.07 -11.81 -10.67
N GLY A 27 -0.81 -10.82 -10.72
CA GLY A 27 -2.16 -10.87 -10.14
C GLY A 27 -2.16 -10.89 -8.61
N LEU A 28 -1.08 -10.43 -7.98
CA LEU A 28 -0.92 -10.34 -6.54
C LEU A 28 -1.39 -8.98 -6.04
N LYS A 29 -1.93 -8.95 -4.82
CA LYS A 29 -2.33 -7.71 -4.16
C LYS A 29 -1.26 -7.28 -3.18
N VAL A 30 -0.85 -6.02 -3.25
CA VAL A 30 0.17 -5.47 -2.37
C VAL A 30 -0.50 -4.86 -1.15
N ARG A 31 -0.13 -5.34 0.04
CA ARG A 31 -0.60 -4.75 1.30
C ARG A 31 0.59 -4.38 2.16
N VAL A 32 0.60 -3.14 2.65
CA VAL A 32 1.73 -2.60 3.41
C VAL A 32 1.32 -2.34 4.85
N TYR A 33 2.17 -2.74 5.79
CA TYR A 33 2.04 -2.50 7.23
C TYR A 33 3.41 -2.11 7.81
N THR A 34 3.54 -1.31 8.87
CA THR A 34 2.59 -0.37 9.48
C THR A 34 3.03 1.03 9.09
N VAL A 35 2.19 1.80 8.42
CA VAL A 35 2.54 3.17 7.99
C VAL A 35 2.37 4.12 9.17
N LYS A 36 3.40 4.91 9.46
CA LYS A 36 3.40 5.89 10.57
C LYS A 36 3.43 7.34 10.10
N GLU A 37 3.96 7.59 8.90
CA GLU A 37 4.16 8.95 8.38
C GLU A 37 3.20 9.27 7.24
N ALA A 38 2.75 10.53 7.18
CA ALA A 38 1.83 10.99 6.15
C ALA A 38 2.48 10.92 4.76
N GLN A 39 3.77 11.27 4.69
CA GLN A 39 4.56 11.23 3.46
C GLN A 39 4.64 9.81 2.87
N ASP A 40 4.78 8.79 3.72
CA ASP A 40 4.77 7.39 3.29
C ASP A 40 3.39 6.97 2.79
N LEU A 41 2.32 7.38 3.48
CA LEU A 41 0.96 7.10 3.05
C LEU A 41 0.69 7.66 1.65
N GLU A 42 1.14 8.90 1.40
CA GLU A 42 1.06 9.53 0.09
C GLU A 42 1.92 8.83 -0.96
N ARG A 43 3.14 8.43 -0.58
CA ARG A 43 4.03 7.67 -1.46
C ARG A 43 3.37 6.35 -1.88
N LEU A 44 2.80 5.60 -0.93
CA LEU A 44 2.13 4.32 -1.17
C LEU A 44 0.86 4.48 -2.02
N LYS A 45 0.10 5.57 -1.82
CA LYS A 45 -1.04 5.92 -2.67
C LYS A 45 -0.59 6.17 -4.11
N ARG A 46 0.49 6.93 -4.32
CA ARG A 46 1.06 7.20 -5.65
C ARG A 46 1.61 5.92 -6.31
N LEU A 47 2.18 5.02 -5.53
CA LEU A 47 2.72 3.74 -6.01
C LEU A 47 1.62 2.76 -6.47
N GLY A 48 0.36 2.97 -6.09
CA GLY A 48 -0.76 2.10 -6.49
C GLY A 48 -0.97 0.90 -5.56
N VAL A 49 -0.57 1.00 -4.29
CA VAL A 49 -0.75 -0.10 -3.32
C VAL A 49 -2.24 -0.35 -3.05
N ASP A 50 -2.66 -1.62 -3.06
CA ASP A 50 -4.08 -2.00 -2.89
C ASP A 50 -4.64 -1.73 -1.50
N ALA A 51 -3.83 -1.92 -0.45
CA ALA A 51 -4.24 -1.64 0.92
C ALA A 51 -3.07 -1.26 1.83
N VAL A 52 -3.35 -0.43 2.81
CA VAL A 52 -2.39 0.00 3.82
C VAL A 52 -2.98 -0.23 5.21
N PHE A 53 -2.15 -0.73 6.11
CA PHE A 53 -2.47 -0.89 7.52
C PHE A 53 -1.87 0.28 8.31
N VAL A 54 -2.74 1.01 8.99
CA VAL A 54 -2.43 2.16 9.83
C VAL A 54 -2.98 1.91 11.23
N ASN A 55 -2.31 2.43 12.24
CA ASN A 55 -2.81 2.36 13.62
C ASN A 55 -4.03 3.27 13.80
N ASP A 56 -4.01 4.47 13.19
CA ASP A 56 -5.04 5.48 13.33
C ASP A 56 -5.77 5.74 12.01
N VAL A 57 -6.97 5.18 11.88
CA VAL A 57 -7.80 5.33 10.68
C VAL A 57 -8.28 6.78 10.50
N ALA A 58 -8.56 7.48 11.59
CA ALA A 58 -8.99 8.88 11.55
C ALA A 58 -7.89 9.80 10.99
N TRP A 59 -6.66 9.60 11.44
CA TRP A 59 -5.48 10.32 10.93
C TRP A 59 -5.26 10.01 9.44
N ALA A 60 -5.27 8.73 9.05
CA ALA A 60 -5.07 8.35 7.65
C ALA A 60 -6.15 8.94 6.73
N ARG A 61 -7.41 8.95 7.18
CA ARG A 61 -8.50 9.61 6.45
C ARG A 61 -8.27 11.12 6.35
N SER A 62 -7.80 11.78 7.40
CA SER A 62 -7.47 13.21 7.33
C SER A 62 -6.39 13.49 6.28
N VAL A 63 -5.30 12.72 6.28
CA VAL A 63 -4.20 12.87 5.30
C VAL A 63 -4.71 12.63 3.87
N LEU A 64 -5.57 11.64 3.68
CA LEU A 64 -6.14 11.31 2.36
C LEU A 64 -7.22 12.31 1.91
N SER A 65 -7.99 12.88 2.84
CA SER A 65 -9.10 13.81 2.56
C SER A 65 -8.62 15.23 2.27
N SER A 66 -7.45 15.64 2.79
CA SER A 66 -6.82 16.93 2.45
C SER A 66 -6.42 17.07 0.97
N GLN A 67 -6.65 16.04 0.14
CA GLN A 67 -6.32 16.01 -1.29
C GLN A 67 -7.56 15.79 -2.18
N ALA A 68 -8.77 16.07 -1.68
CA ALA A 68 -10.01 16.06 -2.44
C ALA A 68 -10.38 17.46 -2.95
#